data_AF-A0A7X2I233-F1
#
_entry.id   AF-A0A7X2I233-F1
#
_cell.length_a   1.000
_cell.length_b   1.000
_cell.length_c   1.000
_cell.angle_alpha   90.00
_cell.angle_beta   90.00
_cell.angle_gamma   90.00
#
_symmetry.space_group_name_H-M   'P 1'
#
loop_
_entity.id
_entity.type
_entity.pdbx_description
1 polymer ?
#
loop_
_entity_poly.entity_id
_entity_poly.type
_entity_poly.pdbx_seq_one_letter_code
_entity_poly.pdbx_strand_id
1 'polypeptide(L)' 'MEHAAREAMAEGALLSLLAQFNGTHDQKADRVTVSLTTGADGGCFTDVTYWAGDVPVGGEGF' A
#
# COMPACT_ATOMS: atom_id res chain seq x y z
N MET A 1 14.75 3.38 19.19
CA MET A 1 13.32 3.10 19.51
C MET A 1 12.36 3.81 18.57
N GLU A 2 12.57 5.09 18.23
CA GLU A 2 11.66 5.86 17.36
C GLU A 2 11.50 5.30 15.93
N HIS A 3 12.54 4.68 15.38
CA HIS A 3 12.50 4.05 14.05
C HIS A 3 11.63 2.79 14.02
N ALA A 4 11.83 1.88 14.98
CA ALA A 4 11.05 0.64 15.09
C ALA A 4 9.54 0.90 15.26
N ALA A 5 9.18 1.94 16.01
CA ALA A 5 7.77 2.35 16.14
C ALA A 5 7.20 2.86 14.80
N ARG A 6 7.96 3.63 14.04
CA ARG A 6 7.56 4.10 12.70
C ARG A 6 7.43 2.96 11.70
N GLU A 7 8.37 2.02 11.70
CA GLU A 7 8.32 0.83 10.85
C GLU A 7 7.10 -0.02 11.16
N ALA A 8 6.86 -0.33 12.45
CA ALA A 8 5.68 -1.10 12.85
C ALA A 8 4.36 -0.41 12.47
N MET A 9 4.30 0.93 12.54
CA MET A 9 3.12 1.68 12.09
C MET A 9 2.93 1.58 10.56
N ALA A 10 4.01 1.67 9.79
CA ALA A 10 3.96 1.53 8.34
C ALA A 10 3.53 0.11 7.93
N GLU A 11 4.13 -0.92 8.53
CA GLU A 11 3.75 -2.33 8.31
C GLU A 11 2.29 -2.59 8.68
N GLY A 12 1.84 -2.07 9.83
CA GLY A 12 0.45 -2.16 10.26
C GLY A 12 -0.53 -1.50 9.28
N ALA A 13 -0.18 -0.33 8.75
CA ALA A 13 -0.99 0.36 7.74
C ALA A 13 -1.09 -0.45 6.44
N LEU A 14 0.03 -1.02 5.96
CA LEU A 14 0.05 -1.87 4.77
C LEU A 14 -0.80 -3.14 4.97
N LEU A 15 -0.68 -3.80 6.12
CA LEU A 15 -1.51 -4.96 6.45
C LEU A 15 -3.00 -4.62 6.49
N SER A 16 -3.36 -3.44 7.03
CA SER A 16 -4.75 -2.98 7.05
C SER A 16 -5.30 -2.77 5.63
N LEU A 17 -4.52 -2.16 4.73
CA LEU A 17 -4.92 -1.99 3.32
C LEU A 17 -5.14 -3.34 2.64
N LEU A 18 -4.21 -4.27 2.82
CA LEU A 18 -4.32 -5.62 2.24
C LEU A 18 -5.56 -6.36 2.76
N ALA A 19 -5.84 -6.28 4.06
CA ALA A 19 -7.01 -6.90 4.66
C ALA A 19 -8.32 -6.28 4.15
N GLN A 20 -8.37 -4.95 4.00
CA GLN A 20 -9.54 -4.25 3.46
C GLN A 20 -9.82 -4.64 2.00
N PHE A 21 -8.80 -4.63 1.15
CA PHE A 21 -8.91 -5.06 -0.25
C PHE A 21 -9.46 -6.50 -0.32
N ASN A 22 -8.87 -7.41 0.45
CA ASN A 22 -9.30 -8.81 0.50
C ASN A 22 -10.69 -8.99 1.14
N GLY A 23 -11.16 -8.06 1.97
CA GLY A 23 -12.53 -8.09 2.51
C GLY A 23 -13.59 -7.59 1.52
N THR A 24 -13.19 -6.76 0.55
CA THR A 24 -14.12 -6.04 -0.34
C THR A 24 -14.20 -6.64 -1.74
N HIS A 25 -13.12 -7.26 -2.22
CA HIS A 25 -13.02 -7.76 -3.60
C HIS A 25 -13.02 -9.30 -3.65
N ASP A 26 -13.53 -9.86 -4.74
CA ASP A 26 -13.53 -11.31 -4.98
C ASP A 26 -12.11 -11.85 -5.24
N GLN A 27 -11.31 -11.10 -6.00
CA GLN A 27 -9.90 -11.41 -6.23
C GLN A 27 -9.06 -11.06 -5.00
N LYS A 28 -8.24 -12.00 -4.52
CA LYS A 28 -7.40 -11.81 -3.34
C LYS A 28 -5.97 -11.42 -3.73
N ALA A 29 -5.40 -10.49 -2.98
CA ALA A 29 -4.01 -10.09 -3.05
C ALA A 29 -3.22 -10.72 -1.89
N ASP A 30 -1.95 -11.06 -2.15
CA ASP A 30 -0.98 -11.50 -1.13
C ASP A 30 0.00 -10.38 -0.73
N ARG A 31 0.07 -9.32 -1.53
CA ARG A 31 0.99 -8.19 -1.32
C ARG A 31 0.32 -6.88 -1.72
N VAL A 32 0.61 -5.82 -0.94
CA VAL A 32 0.32 -4.43 -1.30
C VAL A 32 1.64 -3.66 -1.37
N THR A 33 1.79 -2.80 -2.37
CA THR A 33 2.91 -1.87 -2.52
C THR A 33 2.35 -0.46 -2.50
N VAL A 34 2.96 0.42 -1.70
CA VAL A 34 2.61 1.85 -1.65
C VAL A 34 3.85 2.65 -1.97
N SER A 35 3.78 3.47 -3.01
CA SER A 35 4.83 4.37 -3.45
C SER A 35 4.43 5.81 -3.13
N LEU A 36 5.27 6.51 -2.36
CA LEU A 36 5.09 7.92 -2.05
C LEU A 36 6.13 8.73 -2.84
N THR A 37 5.65 9.64 -3.68
CA THR A 37 6.50 10.55 -4.46
C THR A 37 6.25 11.97 -4.03
N THR A 38 7.28 12.67 -3.55
CA THR A 38 7.19 14.11 -3.24
C THR A 38 7.67 14.91 -4.45
N GLY A 39 6.77 15.70 -5.04
CA GLY A 39 7.05 16.61 -6.14
C GLY A 39 7.89 17.82 -5.71
N ALA A 40 8.47 18.51 -6.70
CA ALA A 40 9.28 19.71 -6.47
C ALA A 40 8.50 20.90 -5.89
N ASP A 41 7.17 20.88 -6.03
CA ASP A 41 6.22 21.82 -5.44
C ASP A 41 5.82 21.46 -4.00
N GLY A 42 6.34 20.36 -3.47
CA GLY A 42 5.96 19.81 -2.17
C GLY A 42 4.66 19.00 -2.20
N GLY A 43 4.06 18.78 -3.38
CA GLY A 43 2.94 17.87 -3.54
C GLY A 43 3.36 16.43 -3.21
N CYS A 44 2.48 15.65 -2.56
CA CYS A 44 2.73 14.24 -2.30
C CYS A 44 1.77 13.39 -3.13
N PHE A 45 2.32 12.54 -3.97
CA PHE A 45 1.59 11.59 -4.80
C PHE A 45 1.73 10.21 -4.20
N THR A 46 0.61 9.50 -4.10
CA THR A 46 0.56 8.12 -3.59
C THR A 46 0.06 7.22 -4.68
N ASP A 47 0.80 6.16 -4.96
CA ASP A 47 0.39 5.08 -5.85
C ASP A 47 0.32 3.79 -5.03
N VAL A 48 -0.82 3.11 -5.08
CA VAL A 48 -1.09 1.88 -4.36
C VAL A 48 -1.35 0.78 -5.36
N THR A 49 -0.60 -0.32 -5.30
CA THR A 49 -0.81 -1.50 -6.15
C THR A 49 -0.97 -2.76 -5.30
N TYR A 50 -2.01 -3.54 -5.58
CA TYR A 50 -2.26 -4.84 -4.99
C TYR A 50 -1.86 -5.96 -5.95
N TRP A 51 -1.26 -7.03 -5.42
CA TRP A 51 -0.65 -8.10 -6.21
C TRP A 51 -1.11 -9.48 -5.77
N ALA A 52 -1.31 -10.38 -6.74
CA ALA A 52 -1.43 -11.82 -6.54
C ALA A 52 -0.25 -12.50 -7.26
N GLY A 53 0.79 -12.85 -6.50
CA GLY A 53 2.11 -13.20 -7.03
C GLY A 53 2.68 -12.04 -7.86
N ASP A 54 2.98 -12.31 -9.14
CA ASP A 54 3.54 -11.34 -10.07
C ASP A 54 2.48 -10.59 -10.90
N VAL A 55 1.18 -10.82 -10.62
CA VAL A 55 0.09 -10.20 -11.35
C VAL A 55 -0.51 -9.05 -10.53
N PRO A 56 -0.55 -7.81 -11.05
CA PRO A 56 -1.29 -6.74 -10.40
C PRO A 56 -2.80 -6.98 -10.54
N VAL A 57 -3.53 -6.89 -9.42
CA VAL A 57 -4.96 -7.24 -9.33
C VAL A 57 -5.86 -6.05 -8.98
N GLY A 58 -5.25 -4.91 -8.67
CA GLY A 58 -5.97 -3.70 -8.35
C GLY A 58 -5.01 -2.60 -7.89
N GLY A 59 -5.54 -1.41 -7.70
CA GLY A 59 -4.75 -0.28 -7.25
C GLY A 59 -5.46 1.04 -7.45
N GLU A 60 -4.91 2.06 -6.83
CA GLU A 60 -5.31 3.45 -7.01
C GLU A 60 -4.06 4.31 -7.17
N GLY A 61 -4.08 5.19 -8.18
CA GLY A 61 -3.06 6.18 -8.46
C GLY A 61 -3.71 7.34 -9.20
N PHE A 62 -3.28 8.56 -8.90
CA PHE A 62 -3.74 9.80 -9.55
C PHE A 62 -2.71 10.30 -10.57
#